data_AF-A0AAU5TVX4-F1
#
_entry.id   AF-A0AAU5TVX4-F1
#
_cell.length_a   1.000
_cell.length_b   1.000
_cell.length_c   1.000
_cell.angle_alpha   90.00
_cell.angle_beta   90.00
_cell.angle_gamma   90.00
#
_symmetry.space_group_name_H-M   'P 1'
#
loop_
_entity.id
_entity.type
_entity.pdbx_description
1 polymer ?
#
loop_
_entity_poly.entity_id
_entity_poly.type
_entity_poly.pdbx_seq_one_letter_code
_entity_poly.pdbx_strand_id
1 'polypeptide(L)' 'MNGAGPRVRDDMTVEVALSLMTGARVEYLLLCDGDDQCTGSITRAELAVHRGSSRYTDRLRLRDVLTLSR' A
#
# COMPACT_ATOMS: atom_id res chain seq x y z
N MET A 1 23.46 0.58 2.45
CA MET A 1 22.17 0.48 3.16
C MET A 1 21.10 0.27 2.10
N ASN A 2 20.56 -0.94 1.99
CA ASN A 2 19.64 -1.30 0.91
C ASN A 2 18.37 -0.45 1.03
N GLY A 3 18.12 0.38 0.02
CA GLY A 3 16.97 1.26 -0.09
C GLY A 3 15.69 0.47 -0.31
N ALA A 4 15.32 -0.37 0.65
CA ALA A 4 14.00 -0.95 0.75
C ALA A 4 13.11 0.14 1.37
N GLY A 5 12.11 0.60 0.62
CA GLY A 5 11.11 1.54 1.13
C GLY A 5 10.46 1.07 2.44
N PRO A 6 9.73 1.96 3.14
CA PRO A 6 9.11 1.65 4.42
C PRO A 6 8.19 0.42 4.30
N ARG A 7 8.33 -0.49 5.27
CA ARG A 7 7.49 -1.68 5.37
C ARG A 7 6.24 -1.34 6.18
N VAL A 8 5.08 -1.69 5.64
CA VAL A 8 3.79 -1.49 6.29
C VAL A 8 2.99 -2.78 6.23
N ARG A 9 2.09 -2.97 7.20
CA ARG A 9 1.22 -4.15 7.20
C ARG A 9 0.20 -4.08 6.07
N ASP A 10 -0.03 -5.22 5.42
CA ASP A 10 -1.01 -5.37 4.34
C ASP A 10 -2.48 -5.17 4.80
N ASP A 11 -2.73 -5.24 6.11
CA ASP A 11 -4.01 -4.94 6.76
C ASP A 11 -4.35 -3.43 6.80
N MET A 12 -3.36 -2.56 6.54
CA MET A 12 -3.51 -1.12 6.57
C MET A 12 -4.43 -0.62 5.44
N THR A 13 -5.14 0.47 5.67
CA THR A 13 -5.98 1.10 4.64
C THR A 13 -5.15 1.94 3.67
N VAL A 14 -5.68 2.13 2.46
CA VAL A 14 -5.07 2.98 1.44
C VAL A 14 -4.85 4.42 1.92
N GLU A 15 -5.77 4.97 2.72
CA GLU A 15 -5.66 6.34 3.24
C GLU A 15 -4.48 6.52 4.21
N VAL A 16 -4.28 5.56 5.11
CA VAL A 16 -3.16 5.57 6.05
C VAL A 16 -1.85 5.38 5.29
N ALA A 17 -1.82 4.48 4.30
CA ALA A 17 -0.66 4.28 3.45
C ALA A 17 -0.25 5.55 2.69
N LEU A 18 -1.22 6.27 2.09
CA LEU A 18 -1.00 7.56 1.41
C LEU A 18 -0.45 8.63 2.36
N SER A 19 -1.01 8.69 3.58
CA SER A 19 -0.56 9.60 4.62
C SER A 19 0.89 9.29 5.03
N LEU A 20 1.22 8.01 5.20
CA LEU A 20 2.58 7.57 5.49
C LEU A 20 3.55 7.84 4.35
N MET A 21 3.18 7.55 3.10
CA MET A 21 4.01 7.88 1.92
C MET A 21 4.32 9.38 1.87
N THR A 22 3.33 10.21 2.19
CA THR A 22 3.48 11.67 2.23
C THR A 22 4.39 12.11 3.38
N GLY A 23 4.19 11.55 4.58
CA GLY A 23 5.01 11.85 5.77
C GLY A 23 6.46 11.37 5.65
N ALA A 24 6.68 10.18 5.08
CA ALA A 24 8.00 9.59 4.88
C ALA A 24 8.68 10.05 3.58
N ARG A 25 7.95 10.77 2.72
CA ARG A 25 8.42 11.26 1.41
C ARG A 25 8.95 10.12 0.51
N VAL A 26 8.19 9.03 0.44
CA VAL A 26 8.51 7.84 -0.35
C VAL A 26 7.48 7.61 -1.46
N GLU A 27 7.92 6.98 -2.55
CA GLU A 27 7.06 6.70 -3.71
C GLU A 27 6.40 5.32 -3.67
N TYR A 28 6.94 4.41 -2.85
CA TYR A 28 6.45 3.05 -2.71
C TYR A 28 6.59 2.55 -1.26
N LEU A 29 5.73 1.61 -0.90
CA LEU A 29 5.74 0.90 0.37
C LEU A 29 5.85 -0.60 0.10
N LEU A 30 6.56 -1.29 0.98
CA LEU A 30 6.59 -2.74 0.99
C LEU A 30 5.50 -3.25 1.92
N LEU A 31 4.75 -4.24 1.48
CA LEU A 31 3.64 -4.83 2.22
C LEU A 31 4.14 -6.09 2.91
N CYS A 32 4.03 -6.10 4.23
CA CYS A 32 4.29 -7.26 5.08
C CYS A 32 2.97 -7.85 5.55
N ASP A 33 2.81 -9.17 5.54
CA ASP A 33 1.65 -9.81 6.17
C ASP A 33 1.78 -9.85 7.71
N GLY A 34 0.85 -10.52 8.39
CA GLY A 34 0.93 -10.80 9.81
C GLY A 34 2.18 -11.59 10.23
N ASP A 35 2.82 -12.33 9.33
CA ASP A 35 4.08 -13.06 9.55
C ASP A 35 5.35 -12.22 9.30
N ASP A 36 5.22 -10.90 9.11
CA ASP A 36 6.30 -9.98 8.70
C ASP A 36 6.88 -10.27 7.29
N GLN A 37 6.30 -11.23 6.57
CA GLN A 37 6.74 -11.63 5.24
C GLN A 37 6.29 -10.62 4.19
N CYS A 38 7.22 -10.22 3.33
CA CYS A 38 6.93 -9.28 2.24
C CYS A 38 6.02 -9.95 1.20
N THR A 39 4.75 -9.57 1.16
CA THR A 39 3.74 -10.08 0.23
C THR A 39 3.73 -9.33 -1.09
N GLY A 40 4.25 -8.11 -1.12
CA GLY A 40 4.33 -7.30 -2.33
C GLY A 40 4.81 -5.88 -2.07
N SER A 41 4.75 -5.07 -3.11
CA SER A 41 5.03 -3.64 -3.04
C SER A 41 3.88 -2.87 -3.68
N ILE A 42 3.61 -1.68 -3.16
CA ILE A 42 2.58 -0.80 -3.70
C ILE A 42 3.13 0.59 -3.90
N THR A 43 2.83 1.18 -5.04
CA THR A 43 3.28 2.53 -5.39
C THR A 43 2.19 3.56 -5.12
N ARG A 44 2.59 4.81 -4.90
CA ARG A 44 1.64 5.92 -4.74
C ARG A 44 0.72 6.08 -5.95
N ALA A 45 1.23 5.78 -7.15
CA ALA A 45 0.47 5.85 -8.40
C ALA A 45 -0.64 4.79 -8.44
N GLU A 46 -0.34 3.54 -8.08
CA GLU A 46 -1.34 2.47 -7.97
C GLU A 46 -2.46 2.85 -7.00
N LEU A 47 -2.10 3.33 -5.81
CA LEU A 47 -3.09 3.78 -4.82
C LEU A 47 -3.99 4.90 -5.35
N ALA A 48 -3.44 5.84 -6.11
CA ALA A 48 -4.20 6.94 -6.69
C ALA A 48 -5.18 6.45 -7.79
N VAL A 49 -4.77 5.49 -8.62
CA VAL A 49 -5.62 4.86 -9.64
C VAL A 49 -6.78 4.10 -8.99
N HIS A 50 -6.48 3.32 -7.94
CA HIS A 50 -7.51 2.60 -7.21
C HIS A 50 -8.46 3.55 -6.49
N ARG A 51 -7.97 4.61 -5.82
CA ARG A 51 -8.84 5.62 -5.16
C ARG A 51 -9.79 6.32 -6.12
N GLY A 52 -9.40 6.50 -7.39
CA GLY A 52 -10.26 7.05 -8.43
C GLY A 52 -11.27 6.07 -9.03
N SER A 53 -11.17 4.78 -8.70
CA SER A 53 -12.03 3.73 -9.24
C SER A 53 -13.30 3.56 -8.39
N SER A 54 -14.44 3.36 -9.05
CA SER A 54 -15.76 3.14 -8.40
C SER A 54 -15.80 1.89 -7.49
N ARG A 55 -14.87 0.95 -7.70
CA ARG A 55 -14.68 -0.23 -6.84
C ARG A 55 -13.97 0.07 -5.51
N TYR A 56 -13.40 1.25 -5.35
CA TYR A 56 -12.75 1.64 -4.12
C TYR A 56 -13.79 1.84 -3.02
N THR A 57 -13.61 1.09 -1.95
CA THR A 57 -14.31 1.36 -0.71
C THR A 57 -13.33 2.04 0.23
N ASP A 58 -13.81 2.96 1.05
CA ASP A 58 -13.01 3.62 2.08
C ASP A 58 -12.30 2.63 3.04
N ARG A 59 -12.87 1.42 3.16
CA ARG A 59 -12.36 0.30 3.95
C ARG A 59 -11.39 -0.61 3.21
N LEU A 60 -11.04 -0.31 1.96
CA LEU A 60 -10.17 -1.15 1.15
C LEU A 60 -8.76 -1.21 1.76
N ARG A 61 -8.32 -2.43 2.07
CA ARG A 61 -6.99 -2.68 2.62
C ARG A 61 -5.98 -2.83 1.50
N LEU A 62 -4.69 -2.62 1.81
CA LEU A 62 -3.61 -2.74 0.83
C LEU A 62 -3.53 -4.16 0.24
N ARG A 63 -3.85 -5.20 1.02
CA ARG A 63 -3.96 -6.59 0.53
C ARG A 63 -5.02 -6.79 -0.54
N ASP A 64 -6.16 -6.10 -0.42
CA ASP A 64 -7.25 -6.18 -1.39
C ASP A 64 -6.85 -5.46 -2.67
N VAL A 65 -6.14 -4.33 -2.54
CA VAL A 65 -5.57 -3.63 -3.71
C VAL A 65 -4.62 -4.55 -4.46
N LEU A 66 -3.66 -5.18 -3.78
CA LEU A 66 -2.74 -6.15 -4.40
C LEU A 66 -3.47 -7.34 -5.04
N THR A 67 -4.58 -7.77 -4.45
CA THR A 67 -5.38 -8.87 -4.97
C THR A 67 -6.17 -8.44 -6.21
N LEU A 68 -6.58 -7.18 -6.30
CA LEU A 68 -7.34 -6.61 -7.42
C LEU A 68 -6.45 -6.19 -8.60
N SER A 69 -5.16 -5.97 -8.39
CA SER A 69 -4.18 -5.65 -9.46
C SER A 69 -3.45 -6.88 -10.00
N ARG A 70 -3.81 -8.10 -9.59
CA ARG A 70 -3.40 -9.37 -10.23
C ARG A 70 -4.44 -9.86 -11.23
#